data_AF-A0A6B1HGW0-F1
#
_entry.id   AF-A0A6B1HGW0-F1
#
_cell.length_a   1.000
_cell.length_b   1.000
_cell.length_c   1.000
_cell.angle_alpha   90.00
_cell.angle_beta   90.00
_cell.angle_gamma   90.00
#
_symmetry.space_group_name_H-M   'P 1'
#
loop_
_entity.id
_entity.type
_entity.pdbx_description
1 polymer ?
#
loop_
_entity_poly.entity_id
_entity_poly.type
_entity_poly.pdbx_seq_one_letter_code
_entity_poly.pdbx_strand_id
1 'polypeptide(L)'
;MYRKVCAGALGAALLSVLVLAYMLGVRGTAEEEASESAEKDRLAVEEAIAQVAAESRAIDQSATPAKTRPRIVARVPSGFEPGPLRSPPAKPPEGYGFVTHHAVKRGRMLESDVDRDRRVQTPDWLTSSEPALADLAQAAGREWAFGWVRLAEGSALDELRDALAAQGGVVLGQSGTFVRARLPGGALRLRALAESSTVEGIGAVPAGAKVPASLGERALAGGHDEVPVWITLMDDDPEGRWRGALAGMGAVVGYFDPTIRTYAATLPLDAIWSIASADFVLAVEAIGRVEPTLEMASAAMGADTLRTYDASNGLFAGIGGSSVTVGVMDTGLNVDHGDIGSNRRSICGANFTNLIFSREEDQDLWFDYNGHGTHVAGIVFGNGAVESNRAGMAPLVQD
;
A
#
# COMPACT_ATOMS: atom_id res chain seq x y z
N MET A 1 -24.33 -61.07 -23.15
CA MET A 1 -25.31 -60.97 -22.03
C MET A 1 -24.77 -60.22 -20.80
N TYR A 2 -23.80 -59.30 -20.94
CA TYR A 2 -23.25 -58.52 -19.82
C TYR A 2 -22.91 -57.10 -20.29
N ARG A 3 -23.87 -56.16 -20.21
CA ARG A 3 -23.58 -54.71 -20.35
C ARG A 3 -24.64 -53.77 -19.77
N LYS A 4 -25.58 -54.25 -18.95
CA LYS A 4 -26.72 -53.44 -18.44
C LYS A 4 -26.78 -53.18 -16.93
N VAL A 5 -25.75 -53.53 -16.14
CA VAL A 5 -25.88 -53.45 -14.66
C VAL A 5 -25.11 -52.27 -14.00
N CYS A 6 -24.13 -51.63 -14.66
CA CYS A 6 -23.32 -50.61 -13.97
C CYS A 6 -23.88 -49.18 -13.94
N ALA A 7 -24.95 -48.86 -14.68
CA ALA A 7 -25.46 -47.47 -14.72
C ALA A 7 -26.33 -47.08 -13.51
N GLY A 8 -26.94 -48.06 -12.82
CA GLY A 8 -27.83 -47.79 -11.68
C GLY A 8 -27.10 -47.46 -10.37
N ALA A 9 -25.91 -48.04 -10.16
CA ALA A 9 -25.19 -47.89 -8.90
C ALA A 9 -24.48 -46.52 -8.76
N LEU A 10 -24.01 -45.93 -9.86
CA LEU A 10 -23.39 -44.59 -9.84
C LEU A 10 -24.40 -43.48 -9.57
N GLY A 11 -25.61 -43.60 -10.13
CA GLY A 11 -26.68 -42.60 -9.93
C GLY A 11 -27.19 -42.56 -8.49
N ALA A 12 -27.32 -43.72 -7.84
CA ALA A 12 -27.75 -43.80 -6.43
C ALA A 12 -26.69 -43.23 -5.47
N ALA A 13 -25.40 -43.45 -5.74
CA ALA A 13 -24.32 -42.90 -4.91
C ALA A 13 -24.24 -41.37 -5.01
N LEU A 14 -24.37 -40.80 -6.22
CA LEU A 14 -24.36 -39.35 -6.40
C LEU A 14 -25.58 -38.67 -5.76
N LEU A 15 -26.76 -39.27 -5.88
CA LEU A 15 -27.99 -38.74 -5.26
C LEU A 15 -27.91 -38.81 -3.73
N SER A 16 -27.29 -39.86 -3.18
CA SER A 16 -27.09 -40.01 -1.73
C SER A 16 -26.12 -38.97 -1.17
N VAL A 17 -25.04 -38.64 -1.89
CA VAL A 17 -24.10 -37.59 -1.51
C VAL A 17 -24.76 -36.20 -1.56
N LEU A 18 -25.58 -35.93 -2.58
CA LEU A 18 -26.33 -34.68 -2.69
C LEU A 18 -27.40 -34.52 -1.60
N VAL A 19 -28.12 -35.59 -1.27
CA VAL A 19 -29.11 -35.59 -0.17
C VAL A 19 -28.42 -35.48 1.19
N LEU A 20 -27.26 -36.13 1.37
CA LEU A 20 -26.47 -36.02 2.59
C LEU A 20 -25.89 -34.61 2.77
N ALA A 21 -25.38 -33.99 1.70
CA ALA A 21 -24.93 -32.59 1.73
C ALA A 21 -26.07 -31.60 2.01
N TYR A 22 -27.28 -31.89 1.51
CA TYR A 22 -28.48 -31.11 1.80
C TYR A 22 -28.99 -31.29 3.24
N MET A 23 -28.94 -32.52 3.77
CA MET A 23 -29.31 -32.85 5.15
C MET A 23 -28.28 -32.39 6.19
N LEU A 24 -27.00 -32.27 5.81
CA LEU A 24 -25.91 -31.80 6.68
C LEU A 24 -25.79 -30.27 6.72
N GLY A 25 -26.73 -29.51 6.14
CA GLY A 25 -26.79 -28.05 6.33
C GLY A 25 -25.69 -27.25 5.62
N VAL A 26 -24.96 -27.84 4.67
CA VAL A 26 -23.83 -27.20 3.96
C VAL A 26 -24.25 -25.95 3.16
N ARG A 27 -25.55 -25.81 2.83
CA ARG A 27 -26.09 -24.57 2.24
C ARG A 27 -26.32 -23.45 3.26
N GLY A 28 -26.63 -23.78 4.51
CA GLY A 28 -26.86 -22.79 5.56
C GLY A 28 -25.57 -22.08 5.95
N THR A 29 -24.47 -22.84 6.10
CA THR A 29 -23.20 -22.29 6.57
C THR A 29 -22.57 -21.31 5.58
N ALA A 30 -22.64 -21.57 4.28
CA ALA A 30 -22.06 -20.68 3.27
C ALA A 30 -22.86 -19.37 3.09
N GLU A 31 -24.19 -19.43 3.19
CA GLU A 31 -25.04 -18.23 3.13
C GLU A 31 -24.93 -17.41 4.43
N GLU A 32 -24.78 -18.08 5.57
CA GLU A 32 -24.60 -17.45 6.88
C GLU A 32 -23.20 -16.81 7.00
N GLU A 33 -22.14 -17.48 6.56
CA GLU A 33 -20.78 -16.91 6.47
C GLU A 33 -20.73 -15.73 5.50
N ALA A 34 -21.40 -15.82 4.35
CA ALA A 34 -21.48 -14.71 3.40
C ALA A 34 -22.27 -13.52 3.96
N SER A 35 -23.36 -13.77 4.69
CA SER A 35 -24.16 -12.73 5.36
C SER A 35 -23.38 -12.07 6.50
N GLU A 36 -22.68 -12.86 7.32
CA GLU A 36 -21.86 -12.34 8.42
C GLU A 36 -20.67 -11.52 7.88
N SER A 37 -20.04 -11.99 6.80
CA SER A 37 -18.98 -11.24 6.10
C SER A 37 -19.51 -9.91 5.55
N ALA A 38 -20.67 -9.92 4.87
CA ALA A 38 -21.28 -8.70 4.34
C ALA A 38 -21.69 -7.70 5.45
N GLU A 39 -22.18 -8.19 6.59
CA GLU A 39 -22.50 -7.33 7.74
C GLU A 39 -21.23 -6.71 8.36
N LYS A 40 -20.16 -7.49 8.50
CA LYS A 40 -18.85 -6.99 8.95
C LYS A 40 -18.30 -5.94 7.99
N ASP A 41 -18.42 -6.15 6.69
CA ASP A 41 -17.98 -5.21 5.67
C ASP A 41 -18.76 -3.89 5.76
N ARG A 42 -20.08 -3.95 5.96
CA ARG A 42 -20.91 -2.77 6.16
C ARG A 42 -20.49 -1.98 7.41
N LEU A 43 -20.27 -2.66 8.53
CA LEU A 43 -19.84 -2.02 9.78
C LEU A 43 -18.46 -1.37 9.65
N ALA A 44 -17.51 -2.02 8.97
CA ALA A 44 -16.18 -1.46 8.73
C ALA A 44 -16.23 -0.19 7.86
N VAL A 45 -17.09 -0.17 6.84
CA VAL A 45 -17.33 1.03 6.02
C VAL A 45 -17.95 2.15 6.85
N GLU A 46 -18.97 1.84 7.66
CA GLU A 46 -19.62 2.80 8.57
C GLU A 46 -18.62 3.40 9.58
N GLU A 47 -17.71 2.58 10.12
CA GLU A 47 -16.65 3.01 11.03
C GLU A 47 -15.63 3.93 10.34
N ALA A 48 -15.17 3.57 9.14
CA ALA A 48 -14.25 4.41 8.37
C ALA A 48 -14.87 5.78 8.04
N ILE A 49 -16.15 5.80 7.65
CA ILE A 49 -16.91 7.04 7.41
C ILE A 49 -16.98 7.87 8.69
N ALA A 50 -17.32 7.24 9.83
CA ALA A 50 -17.41 7.92 11.11
C ALA A 50 -16.07 8.51 11.57
N GLN A 51 -14.96 7.78 11.38
CA GLN A 51 -13.61 8.25 11.68
C GLN A 51 -13.24 9.46 10.83
N VAL A 52 -13.39 9.37 9.50
CA VAL A 52 -13.09 10.49 8.60
C VAL A 52 -13.93 11.72 8.95
N ALA A 53 -15.21 11.54 9.28
CA ALA A 53 -16.08 12.63 9.70
C ALA A 53 -15.62 13.25 11.05
N ALA A 54 -15.14 12.44 11.99
CA ALA A 54 -14.60 12.94 13.26
C ALA A 54 -13.31 13.74 13.07
N GLU A 55 -12.39 13.23 12.26
CA GLU A 55 -11.15 13.93 11.88
C GLU A 55 -11.46 15.26 11.19
N SER A 56 -12.39 15.25 10.23
CA SER A 56 -12.81 16.45 9.50
C SER A 56 -13.32 17.55 10.45
N ARG A 57 -14.20 17.18 11.40
CA ARG A 57 -14.71 18.11 12.44
C ARG A 57 -13.61 18.63 13.35
N ALA A 58 -12.67 17.78 13.77
CA ALA A 58 -11.57 18.18 14.63
C ALA A 58 -10.66 19.21 13.93
N ILE A 59 -10.36 19.01 12.65
CA ILE A 59 -9.58 19.94 11.84
C ILE A 59 -10.30 21.29 11.74
N ASP A 60 -11.60 21.29 11.41
CA ASP A 60 -12.37 22.53 11.27
C ASP A 60 -12.48 23.31 12.58
N GLN A 61 -12.62 22.62 13.72
CA GLN A 61 -12.61 23.24 15.05
C GLN A 61 -11.24 23.83 15.42
N SER A 62 -10.16 23.17 15.00
CA SER A 62 -8.79 23.65 15.23
C SER A 62 -8.40 24.84 14.35
N ALA A 63 -9.12 25.10 13.26
CA ALA A 63 -8.87 26.17 12.29
C ALA A 63 -9.19 27.60 12.79
N THR A 64 -9.35 27.79 14.10
CA THR A 64 -9.27 29.12 14.75
C THR A 64 -7.90 29.74 14.40
N PRO A 65 -7.78 31.03 14.03
CA PRO A 65 -6.59 31.56 13.35
C PRO A 65 -5.30 31.25 14.12
N ALA A 66 -4.58 30.24 13.64
CA ALA A 66 -3.44 29.68 14.33
C ALA A 66 -2.25 30.63 14.17
N LYS A 67 -1.81 31.16 15.32
CA LYS A 67 -0.44 31.62 15.50
C LYS A 67 0.49 30.51 15.02
N THR A 68 1.44 30.89 14.18
CA THR A 68 2.48 30.06 13.56
C THR A 68 3.03 29.04 14.55
N ARG A 69 2.69 27.76 14.38
CA ARG A 69 3.34 26.69 15.13
C ARG A 69 4.75 26.48 14.58
N PRO A 70 5.78 26.35 15.44
CA PRO A 70 7.13 26.09 14.98
C PRO A 70 7.23 24.69 14.35
N ARG A 71 7.92 24.64 13.21
CA ARG A 71 8.23 23.42 12.46
C ARG A 71 9.10 22.50 13.33
N ILE A 72 8.58 21.31 13.65
CA ILE A 72 9.38 20.28 14.33
C ILE A 72 10.30 19.67 13.27
N VAL A 73 11.58 20.02 13.35
CA VAL A 73 12.65 19.36 12.58
C VAL A 73 13.16 18.21 13.46
N ALA A 74 13.02 16.97 13.01
CA ALA A 74 13.67 15.83 13.64
C ALA A 74 15.19 16.08 13.67
N ARG A 75 15.74 16.34 14.86
CA ARG A 75 17.18 16.41 15.06
C ARG A 75 17.70 15.00 15.27
N VAL A 76 18.57 14.55 14.36
CA VAL A 76 19.48 13.43 14.63
C VAL A 76 20.30 13.80 15.88
N PRO A 77 20.35 12.95 16.92
CA PRO A 77 21.13 13.22 18.12
C PRO A 77 22.59 13.51 17.77
N SER A 78 23.17 14.56 18.37
CA SER A 78 24.60 14.83 18.22
C SER A 78 25.40 13.64 18.77
N GLY A 79 26.14 12.93 17.90
CA GLY A 79 26.93 11.76 18.24
C GLY A 79 26.58 10.47 17.50
N PHE A 80 25.59 10.48 16.59
CA PHE A 80 25.35 9.35 15.70
C PHE A 80 26.37 9.33 14.55
N GLU A 81 27.37 8.45 14.65
CA GLU A 81 28.23 8.09 13.52
C GLU A 81 27.79 6.74 12.93
N PRO A 82 27.32 6.69 11.67
CA PRO A 82 27.06 5.41 11.01
C PRO A 82 28.37 4.65 10.86
N GLY A 83 28.42 3.44 11.42
CA GLY A 83 29.59 2.56 11.33
C GLY A 83 29.93 2.23 9.86
N PRO A 84 31.20 1.90 9.57
CA PRO A 84 31.63 1.61 8.20
C PRO A 84 30.90 0.38 7.64
N LEU A 85 30.39 0.52 6.42
CA LEU A 85 29.82 -0.59 5.64
C LEU A 85 30.86 -1.71 5.54
N ARG A 86 30.55 -2.87 6.11
CA ARG A 86 31.40 -4.06 5.99
C ARG A 86 31.40 -4.54 4.54
N SER A 87 32.59 -4.85 4.03
CA SER A 87 32.80 -5.48 2.73
C SER A 87 32.01 -6.79 2.60
N PRO A 88 31.57 -7.16 1.37
CA PRO A 88 30.80 -8.38 1.14
C PRO A 88 31.58 -9.64 1.56
N PRO A 89 30.89 -10.69 2.05
CA PRO A 89 31.54 -11.90 2.53
C PRO A 89 32.31 -12.65 1.43
N ALA A 90 33.34 -13.37 1.86
CA ALA A 90 34.19 -14.21 1.02
C ALA A 90 33.40 -15.33 0.33
N LYS A 91 33.90 -15.78 -0.83
CA LYS A 91 33.37 -16.92 -1.60
C LYS A 91 33.19 -18.15 -0.69
N PRO A 92 32.10 -18.93 -0.88
CA PRO A 92 31.86 -20.13 -0.10
C PRO A 92 32.92 -21.21 -0.37
N PRO A 93 33.13 -22.17 0.55
CA PRO A 93 34.13 -23.22 0.45
C PRO A 93 34.02 -24.08 -0.83
N GLU A 94 35.14 -24.64 -1.28
CA GLU A 94 35.17 -25.63 -2.37
C GLU A 94 34.31 -26.86 -2.01
N GLY A 95 33.33 -27.18 -2.87
CA GLY A 95 32.38 -28.29 -2.68
C GLY A 95 30.90 -27.87 -2.67
N TYR A 96 30.60 -26.58 -2.56
CA TYR A 96 29.23 -26.05 -2.72
C TYR A 96 28.88 -25.91 -4.21
N GLY A 97 28.09 -26.85 -4.74
CA GLY A 97 27.40 -26.69 -6.01
C GLY A 97 26.03 -26.06 -5.79
N PHE A 98 25.74 -24.95 -6.47
CA PHE A 98 24.37 -24.42 -6.52
C PHE A 98 23.46 -25.49 -7.12
N VAL A 99 22.45 -25.95 -6.37
CA VAL A 99 21.38 -26.75 -6.94
C VAL A 99 20.64 -25.85 -7.92
N THR A 100 20.89 -26.04 -9.22
CA THR A 100 20.06 -25.42 -10.24
C THR A 100 18.73 -26.13 -10.23
N HIS A 101 17.77 -25.55 -9.51
CA HIS A 101 16.36 -25.82 -9.78
C HIS A 101 16.14 -25.63 -11.29
N HIS A 102 15.65 -26.68 -11.94
CA HIS A 102 14.90 -26.54 -13.19
C HIS A 102 13.52 -25.96 -12.86
N ALA A 103 13.48 -24.79 -12.21
CA ALA A 103 12.53 -23.80 -12.69
C ALA A 103 12.94 -23.54 -14.14
N VAL A 104 11.97 -23.32 -15.03
CA VAL A 104 12.28 -22.67 -16.30
C VAL A 104 13.12 -21.45 -15.96
N LYS A 105 14.43 -21.56 -16.17
CA LYS A 105 15.37 -20.47 -16.02
C LYS A 105 14.94 -19.48 -17.10
N ARG A 106 14.01 -18.58 -16.80
CA ARG A 106 14.28 -17.21 -17.20
C ARG A 106 15.58 -16.93 -16.48
N GLY A 107 16.67 -16.88 -17.24
CA GLY A 107 17.99 -16.65 -16.67
C GLY A 107 17.96 -15.36 -15.85
N ARG A 108 19.12 -14.95 -15.34
CA ARG A 108 19.35 -13.50 -15.29
C ARG A 108 18.78 -12.94 -16.60
N MET A 109 17.81 -12.03 -16.54
CA MET A 109 17.66 -11.03 -17.58
C MET A 109 19.00 -10.29 -17.57
N LEU A 110 20.01 -10.92 -18.21
CA LEU A 110 20.94 -10.19 -19.02
C LEU A 110 20.01 -9.38 -19.89
N GLU A 111 20.03 -8.08 -19.63
CA GLU A 111 19.35 -7.03 -20.36
C GLU A 111 19.47 -7.38 -21.85
N SER A 112 18.51 -8.15 -22.35
CA SER A 112 18.45 -8.49 -23.76
C SER A 112 17.98 -7.22 -24.46
N ASP A 113 18.36 -7.00 -25.71
CA ASP A 113 17.82 -5.86 -26.46
C ASP A 113 16.27 -5.84 -26.45
N VAL A 114 15.61 -6.97 -26.20
CA VAL A 114 14.15 -7.10 -26.00
C VAL A 114 13.65 -6.48 -24.68
N ASP A 115 14.46 -6.48 -23.62
CA ASP A 115 14.15 -5.82 -22.34
C ASP A 115 14.44 -4.32 -22.39
N ARG A 116 15.45 -3.94 -23.18
CA ARG A 116 15.73 -2.55 -23.53
C ARG A 116 14.58 -1.92 -24.34
N ASP A 117 13.86 -2.76 -25.08
CA ASP A 117 12.64 -2.40 -25.83
C ASP A 117 11.35 -2.46 -25.00
N ARG A 118 11.37 -2.95 -23.75
CA ARG A 118 10.32 -2.66 -22.77
C ARG A 118 10.47 -1.25 -22.20
N ARG A 119 10.77 -0.28 -23.08
CA ARG A 119 10.53 1.12 -22.78
C ARG A 119 9.08 1.20 -22.31
N VAL A 120 8.87 1.70 -21.09
CA VAL A 120 7.53 2.03 -20.61
C VAL A 120 6.89 2.83 -21.74
N GLN A 121 5.90 2.26 -22.42
CA GLN A 121 5.26 2.94 -23.54
C GLN A 121 4.75 4.27 -22.98
N THR A 122 5.12 5.38 -23.62
CA THR A 122 4.64 6.68 -23.17
C THR A 122 3.13 6.65 -23.33
N PRO A 123 2.37 6.90 -22.25
CA PRO A 123 0.92 6.85 -22.33
C PRO A 123 0.42 7.85 -23.37
N ASP A 124 -0.61 7.48 -24.14
CA ASP A 124 -1.17 8.34 -25.19
C ASP A 124 -1.56 9.73 -24.66
N TRP A 125 -2.04 9.80 -23.42
CA TRP A 125 -2.42 11.05 -22.75
C TRP A 125 -1.25 12.01 -22.50
N LEU A 126 0.00 11.58 -22.62
CA LEU A 126 1.19 12.40 -22.39
C LEU A 126 1.76 13.04 -23.67
N THR A 127 1.22 12.72 -24.84
CA THR A 127 1.74 13.24 -26.13
C THR A 127 0.77 14.18 -26.84
N SER A 128 -0.48 14.29 -26.36
CA SER A 128 -1.57 14.97 -27.08
C SER A 128 -2.40 15.93 -26.23
N SER A 129 -1.87 16.41 -25.10
CA SER A 129 -2.68 17.04 -24.04
C SER A 129 -2.29 18.48 -23.67
N GLU A 130 -1.55 19.19 -24.53
CA GLU A 130 -1.34 20.64 -24.35
C GLU A 130 -2.66 21.42 -24.20
N PRO A 131 -3.70 21.20 -25.04
CA PRO A 131 -4.97 21.91 -24.89
C PRO A 131 -5.65 21.56 -23.56
N ALA A 132 -5.61 20.29 -23.16
CA ALA A 132 -6.20 19.83 -21.90
C ALA A 132 -5.54 20.47 -20.68
N LEU A 133 -4.21 20.65 -20.69
CA LEU A 133 -3.49 21.34 -19.61
C LEU A 133 -3.86 22.83 -19.51
N ALA A 134 -4.03 23.51 -20.65
CA ALA A 134 -4.49 24.89 -20.69
C ALA A 134 -5.93 25.01 -20.18
N ASP A 135 -6.81 24.11 -20.60
CA ASP A 135 -8.21 24.06 -20.14
C ASP A 135 -8.29 23.81 -18.63
N LEU A 136 -7.45 22.92 -18.07
CA LEU A 136 -7.37 22.67 -16.63
C LEU A 136 -6.91 23.90 -15.85
N ALA A 137 -5.90 24.63 -16.36
CA ALA A 137 -5.44 25.87 -15.75
C ALA A 137 -6.57 26.92 -15.72
N GLN A 138 -7.24 27.09 -16.86
CA GLN A 138 -8.36 28.02 -17.01
C GLN A 138 -9.54 27.66 -16.10
N ALA A 139 -9.97 26.39 -16.10
CA ALA A 139 -11.08 25.91 -15.28
C ALA A 139 -10.81 26.11 -13.78
N ALA A 140 -9.54 26.00 -13.37
CA ALA A 140 -9.13 26.24 -11.99
C ALA A 140 -8.81 27.71 -11.67
N GLY A 141 -8.96 28.63 -12.62
CA GLY A 141 -8.65 30.06 -12.42
C GLY A 141 -7.18 30.30 -12.05
N ARG A 142 -6.25 29.53 -12.62
CA ARG A 142 -4.81 29.62 -12.36
C ARG A 142 -4.03 29.84 -13.65
N GLU A 143 -2.86 30.46 -13.50
CA GLU A 143 -1.87 30.60 -14.57
C GLU A 143 -1.06 29.32 -14.84
N TRP A 144 -1.41 28.22 -14.17
CA TRP A 144 -0.71 26.93 -14.21
C TRP A 144 -1.66 25.78 -13.89
N ALA A 145 -1.31 24.58 -14.35
CA ALA A 145 -2.00 23.33 -14.03
C ALA A 145 -1.00 22.28 -13.52
N PHE A 146 -1.48 21.31 -12.75
CA PHE A 146 -0.70 20.12 -12.46
C PHE A 146 -0.65 19.19 -13.66
N GLY A 147 0.51 18.59 -13.89
CA GLY A 147 0.70 17.63 -14.96
C GLY A 147 1.98 16.83 -14.81
N TRP A 148 2.28 16.10 -15.87
CA TRP A 148 3.44 15.24 -16.01
C TRP A 148 4.25 15.65 -17.22
N VAL A 149 5.55 15.49 -17.11
CA VAL A 149 6.54 15.60 -18.16
C VAL A 149 7.26 14.27 -18.25
N ARG A 150 7.48 13.75 -19.45
CA ARG A 150 8.46 12.70 -19.66
C ARG A 150 9.76 13.32 -20.14
N LEU A 151 10.83 13.04 -19.41
CA LEU A 151 12.19 13.45 -19.79
C LEU A 151 12.59 12.77 -21.09
N ALA A 152 13.19 13.54 -22.00
CA ALA A 152 13.81 13.00 -23.19
C ALA A 152 15.00 12.09 -22.85
N GLU A 153 15.27 11.11 -23.71
CA GLU A 153 16.38 10.19 -23.54
C GLU A 153 17.71 10.96 -23.48
N GLY A 154 18.45 10.77 -22.37
CA GLY A 154 19.73 11.43 -22.14
C GLY A 154 19.65 12.80 -21.46
N SER A 155 18.45 13.35 -21.23
CA SER A 155 18.27 14.61 -20.51
C SER A 155 18.34 14.43 -18.99
N ALA A 156 18.93 15.42 -18.32
CA ALA A 156 19.01 15.43 -16.85
C ALA A 156 17.79 16.15 -16.23
N LEU A 157 17.43 15.78 -14.99
CA LEU A 157 16.33 16.44 -14.26
C LEU A 157 16.57 17.95 -14.10
N ASP A 158 17.81 18.37 -13.89
CA ASP A 158 18.15 19.78 -13.69
C ASP A 158 17.96 20.61 -14.98
N GLU A 159 18.23 20.03 -16.15
CA GLU A 159 17.95 20.68 -17.44
C GLU A 159 16.45 20.90 -17.64
N LEU A 160 15.62 19.91 -17.28
CA LEU A 160 14.17 20.09 -17.28
C LEU A 160 13.75 21.14 -16.25
N ARG A 161 14.35 21.15 -15.06
CA ARG A 161 14.03 22.13 -14.01
C ARG A 161 14.27 23.55 -14.53
N ASP A 162 15.36 23.79 -15.24
CA ASP A 162 15.68 25.07 -15.87
C ASP A 162 14.71 25.43 -17.00
N ALA A 163 14.43 24.48 -17.91
CA ALA A 163 13.48 24.69 -19.02
C ALA A 163 12.07 25.02 -18.52
N LEU A 164 11.63 24.32 -17.47
CA LEU A 164 10.32 24.46 -16.88
C LEU A 164 10.21 25.76 -16.07
N ALA A 165 11.26 26.13 -15.32
CA ALA A 165 11.36 27.42 -14.63
C ALA A 165 11.33 28.62 -15.61
N ALA A 166 11.99 28.51 -16.76
CA ALA A 166 11.97 29.55 -17.81
C ALA A 166 10.56 29.83 -18.35
N GLN A 167 9.65 28.85 -18.25
CA GLN A 167 8.24 28.99 -18.65
C GLN A 167 7.30 29.30 -17.46
N GLY A 168 7.83 29.42 -16.24
CA GLY A 168 7.05 29.66 -15.02
C GLY A 168 6.45 28.41 -14.40
N GLY A 169 6.93 27.22 -14.76
CA GLY A 169 6.58 25.96 -14.12
C GLY A 169 7.47 25.62 -12.92
N VAL A 170 7.10 24.58 -12.17
CA VAL A 170 7.93 24.00 -11.09
C VAL A 170 7.91 22.47 -11.10
N VAL A 171 9.06 21.83 -10.91
CA VAL A 171 9.19 20.38 -10.68
C VAL A 171 8.75 20.02 -9.25
N LEU A 172 7.89 19.02 -9.11
CA LEU A 172 7.34 18.55 -7.82
C LEU A 172 7.90 17.20 -7.37
N GLY A 173 8.26 16.33 -8.31
CA GLY A 173 8.80 15.01 -8.00
C GLY A 173 9.07 14.20 -9.26
N GLN A 174 9.81 13.10 -9.12
CA GLN A 174 10.22 12.25 -10.23
C GLN A 174 10.00 10.77 -9.89
N SER A 175 9.57 10.00 -10.88
CA SER A 175 9.51 8.55 -10.87
C SER A 175 10.03 8.03 -12.21
N GLY A 176 11.27 7.51 -12.22
CA GLY A 176 11.96 7.15 -13.47
C GLY A 176 12.09 8.36 -14.40
N THR A 177 11.64 8.22 -15.65
CA THR A 177 11.65 9.32 -16.63
C THR A 177 10.43 10.24 -16.53
N PHE A 178 9.47 9.94 -15.67
CA PHE A 178 8.26 10.75 -15.50
C PHE A 178 8.46 11.74 -14.35
N VAL A 179 8.20 13.00 -14.63
CA VAL A 179 8.35 14.12 -13.72
C VAL A 179 7.00 14.77 -13.50
N ARG A 180 6.57 14.82 -12.26
CA ARG A 180 5.37 15.54 -11.86
C ARG A 180 5.71 17.01 -11.68
N ALA A 181 4.88 17.90 -12.24
CA ALA A 181 5.17 19.32 -12.30
C ALA A 181 3.92 20.20 -12.19
N ARG A 182 4.14 21.45 -11.79
CA ARG A 182 3.25 22.57 -12.13
C ARG A 182 3.69 23.09 -13.50
N LEU A 183 2.83 22.93 -14.49
CA LEU A 183 3.03 23.34 -15.87
C LEU A 183 2.37 24.70 -16.12
N PRO A 184 2.93 25.55 -17.00
CA PRO A 184 2.31 26.82 -17.35
C PRO A 184 0.94 26.60 -17.98
N GLY A 185 -0.03 27.47 -17.70
CA GLY A 185 -1.39 27.37 -18.28
C GLY A 185 -1.50 27.97 -19.69
N GLY A 186 -0.54 28.80 -20.09
CA GLY A 186 -0.54 29.43 -21.42
C GLY A 186 -0.12 28.47 -22.52
N ALA A 187 -0.97 28.26 -23.53
CA ALA A 187 -0.73 27.35 -24.65
C ALA A 187 0.61 27.57 -25.37
N LEU A 188 1.04 28.82 -25.56
CA LEU A 188 2.34 29.13 -26.17
C LEU A 188 3.52 28.67 -25.31
N ARG A 189 3.42 28.78 -23.98
CA ARG A 189 4.46 28.34 -23.05
C ARG A 189 4.50 26.82 -22.93
N LEU A 190 3.34 26.17 -22.94
CA LEU A 190 3.23 24.71 -22.99
C LEU A 190 3.89 24.17 -24.25
N ARG A 191 3.59 24.75 -25.42
CA ARG A 191 4.22 24.35 -26.68
C ARG A 191 5.74 24.57 -26.66
N ALA A 192 6.19 25.73 -26.19
CA ALA A 192 7.63 26.00 -26.06
C ALA A 192 8.35 24.98 -25.13
N LEU A 193 7.66 24.52 -24.08
CA LEU A 193 8.17 23.47 -23.20
C LEU A 193 8.17 22.10 -23.89
N ALA A 194 7.09 21.74 -24.59
CA ALA A 194 6.96 20.47 -25.33
C ALA A 194 7.98 20.34 -26.48
N GLU A 195 8.33 21.46 -27.12
CA GLU A 195 9.34 21.53 -28.19
C GLU A 195 10.80 21.57 -27.65
N SER A 196 10.99 21.62 -26.32
CA SER A 196 12.31 21.59 -25.71
C SER A 196 12.98 20.24 -25.92
N SER A 197 14.29 20.23 -26.18
CA SER A 197 15.09 19.00 -26.28
C SER A 197 15.12 18.16 -25.00
N THR A 198 14.66 18.72 -23.87
CA THR A 198 14.62 18.04 -22.56
C THR A 198 13.32 17.26 -22.32
N VAL A 199 12.33 17.44 -23.19
CA VAL A 199 10.97 16.94 -23.02
C VAL A 199 10.60 16.00 -24.16
N GLU A 200 10.17 14.78 -23.83
CA GLU A 200 9.61 13.83 -24.80
C GLU A 200 8.08 13.93 -24.88
N GLY A 201 7.43 14.36 -23.80
CA GLY A 201 5.98 14.54 -23.77
C GLY A 201 5.51 15.27 -22.51
N ILE A 202 4.38 15.94 -22.61
CA ILE A 202 3.70 16.61 -21.50
C ILE A 202 2.22 16.26 -21.48
N GLY A 203 1.65 16.14 -20.28
CA GLY A 203 0.22 15.89 -20.19
C GLY A 203 -0.37 15.79 -18.80
N ALA A 204 -1.69 15.67 -18.77
CA ALA A 204 -2.45 15.42 -17.56
C ALA A 204 -3.02 14.00 -17.56
N VAL A 205 -3.01 13.35 -16.41
CA VAL A 205 -3.64 12.04 -16.24
C VAL A 205 -5.15 12.22 -16.40
N PRO A 206 -5.82 11.52 -17.34
CA PRO A 206 -7.26 11.62 -17.50
C PRO A 206 -7.98 11.04 -16.28
N ALA A 207 -9.15 11.57 -15.92
CA ALA A 207 -9.91 11.15 -14.73
C ALA A 207 -10.14 9.62 -14.67
N GLY A 208 -10.45 8.98 -15.80
CA GLY A 208 -10.63 7.53 -15.91
C GLY A 208 -9.39 6.70 -15.55
N ALA A 209 -8.19 7.26 -15.66
CA ALA A 209 -6.94 6.60 -15.28
C ALA A 209 -6.56 6.84 -13.80
N LYS A 210 -7.25 7.75 -13.11
CA LYS A 210 -7.02 8.06 -11.68
C LYS A 210 -7.89 7.22 -10.74
N VAL A 211 -8.92 6.55 -11.29
CA VAL A 211 -9.91 5.78 -10.53
C VAL A 211 -9.81 4.31 -10.93
N PRO A 212 -9.63 3.37 -10.00
CA PRO A 212 -9.69 1.95 -10.28
C PRO A 212 -11.01 1.55 -10.93
N ALA A 213 -10.98 0.60 -11.87
CA ALA A 213 -12.17 0.19 -12.63
C ALA A 213 -13.36 -0.20 -11.75
N SER A 214 -13.11 -0.96 -10.67
CA SER A 214 -14.16 -1.38 -9.73
C SER A 214 -14.86 -0.21 -9.03
N LEU A 215 -14.10 0.84 -8.67
CA LEU A 215 -14.67 2.05 -8.08
C LEU A 215 -15.40 2.90 -9.13
N GLY A 216 -14.83 3.01 -10.33
CA GLY A 216 -15.44 3.71 -11.46
C GLY A 216 -16.77 3.09 -11.91
N GLU A 217 -16.86 1.77 -11.97
CA GLU A 217 -18.08 1.03 -12.29
C GLU A 217 -19.18 1.29 -11.25
N ARG A 218 -18.83 1.27 -9.96
CA ARG A 218 -19.77 1.64 -8.88
C ARG A 218 -20.24 3.08 -9.00
N ALA A 219 -19.34 4.02 -9.30
CA ALA A 219 -19.70 5.41 -9.51
C ALA A 219 -20.67 5.60 -10.69
N LEU A 220 -20.45 4.86 -11.78
CA LEU A 220 -21.29 4.91 -12.97
C LEU A 220 -22.65 4.20 -12.80
N ALA A 221 -22.72 3.18 -11.95
CA ALA A 221 -23.99 2.53 -11.59
C ALA A 221 -24.95 3.50 -10.88
N GLY A 222 -24.41 4.60 -10.33
CA GLY A 222 -25.16 5.64 -9.66
C GLY A 222 -25.52 5.25 -8.22
N GLY A 223 -25.89 6.26 -7.43
CA GLY A 223 -26.19 6.11 -6.02
C GLY A 223 -25.65 7.31 -5.24
N HIS A 224 -26.27 7.56 -4.09
CA HIS A 224 -25.79 8.56 -3.14
C HIS A 224 -25.02 7.90 -1.98
N ASP A 225 -24.66 6.63 -2.15
CA ASP A 225 -23.88 5.91 -1.16
C ASP A 225 -22.53 6.60 -1.00
N GLU A 226 -22.13 6.72 0.26
CA GLU A 226 -20.82 7.24 0.62
C GLU A 226 -19.80 6.10 0.59
N VAL A 227 -18.60 6.41 0.07
CA VAL A 227 -17.49 5.47 0.04
C VAL A 227 -16.25 6.11 0.66
N PRO A 228 -15.60 5.42 1.63
CA PRO A 228 -14.31 5.86 2.14
C PRO A 228 -13.24 5.63 1.06
N VAL A 229 -12.43 6.66 0.82
CA VAL A 229 -11.38 6.66 -0.20
C VAL A 229 -10.09 7.29 0.32
N TRP A 230 -8.99 6.86 -0.26
CA TRP A 230 -7.72 7.56 -0.28
C TRP A 230 -7.70 8.50 -1.49
N ILE A 231 -7.43 9.79 -1.27
CA ILE A 231 -7.23 10.78 -2.34
C ILE A 231 -5.77 11.21 -2.32
N THR A 232 -5.00 10.71 -3.29
CA THR A 232 -3.59 11.06 -3.43
C THR A 232 -3.45 12.32 -4.28
N LEU A 233 -2.64 13.27 -3.82
CA LEU A 233 -2.45 14.57 -4.45
C LEU A 233 -1.21 14.66 -5.33
N MET A 234 -1.26 15.59 -6.27
CA MET A 234 -0.14 15.97 -7.13
C MET A 234 0.96 16.75 -6.39
N ASP A 235 0.65 17.34 -5.24
CA ASP A 235 1.60 18.08 -4.41
C ASP A 235 1.21 18.00 -2.94
N ASP A 236 2.05 18.55 -2.08
CA ASP A 236 1.76 18.72 -0.65
C ASP A 236 0.59 19.71 -0.43
N ASP A 237 -0.07 19.65 0.74
CA ASP A 237 -1.18 20.54 1.13
C ASP A 237 -1.04 21.12 2.55
N PRO A 238 0.10 21.76 2.90
CA PRO A 238 0.34 22.23 4.26
C PRO A 238 -0.63 23.32 4.72
N GLU A 239 -1.26 24.02 3.78
CA GLU A 239 -2.21 25.10 4.04
C GLU A 239 -3.68 24.64 3.95
N GLY A 240 -3.94 23.37 3.64
CA GLY A 240 -5.30 22.83 3.50
C GLY A 240 -6.09 23.42 2.33
N ARG A 241 -5.41 23.95 1.31
CA ARG A 241 -6.03 24.51 0.11
C ARG A 241 -6.79 23.43 -0.65
N TRP A 242 -6.14 22.29 -0.86
CA TRP A 242 -6.74 21.18 -1.61
C TRP A 242 -7.81 20.48 -0.79
N ARG A 243 -7.66 20.41 0.53
CA ARG A 243 -8.74 20.01 1.44
C ARG A 243 -10.00 20.86 1.23
N GLY A 244 -9.88 22.18 1.24
CA GLY A 244 -11.01 23.08 1.04
C GLY A 244 -11.66 22.90 -0.33
N ALA A 245 -10.86 22.70 -1.38
CA ALA A 245 -11.37 22.43 -2.73
C ALA A 245 -12.12 21.09 -2.81
N LEU A 246 -11.58 20.03 -2.21
CA LEU A 246 -12.22 18.71 -2.09
C LEU A 246 -13.55 18.81 -1.33
N ALA A 247 -13.58 19.52 -0.20
CA ALA A 247 -14.80 19.75 0.56
C ALA A 247 -15.86 20.53 -0.25
N GLY A 248 -15.44 21.53 -1.03
CA GLY A 248 -16.31 22.25 -1.95
C GLY A 248 -16.91 21.37 -3.06
N MET A 249 -16.30 20.22 -3.35
CA MET A 249 -16.81 19.20 -4.28
C MET A 249 -17.66 18.12 -3.58
N GLY A 250 -17.99 18.30 -2.31
CA GLY A 250 -18.84 17.37 -1.55
C GLY A 250 -18.08 16.28 -0.79
N ALA A 251 -16.75 16.32 -0.75
CA ALA A 251 -15.96 15.38 0.04
C ALA A 251 -16.02 15.72 1.54
N VAL A 252 -16.16 14.71 2.39
CA VAL A 252 -15.79 14.83 3.81
C VAL A 252 -14.33 14.44 3.94
N VAL A 253 -13.46 15.41 4.24
CA VAL A 253 -12.00 15.22 4.18
C VAL A 253 -11.41 15.17 5.59
N GLY A 254 -10.75 14.05 5.92
CA GLY A 254 -10.10 13.76 7.19
C GLY A 254 -8.61 14.13 7.19
N TYR A 255 -7.79 13.29 7.82
CA TYR A 255 -6.35 13.50 7.97
C TYR A 255 -5.59 13.49 6.64
N PHE A 256 -4.52 14.28 6.59
CA PHE A 256 -3.56 14.34 5.50
C PHE A 256 -2.22 13.73 5.90
N ASP A 257 -1.77 12.72 5.16
CA ASP A 257 -0.40 12.21 5.29
C ASP A 257 0.53 12.94 4.29
N PRO A 258 1.45 13.82 4.73
CA PRO A 258 2.36 14.55 3.85
C PRO A 258 3.43 13.66 3.20
N THR A 259 3.72 12.49 3.77
CA THR A 259 4.76 11.57 3.26
C THR A 259 4.31 10.97 1.93
N ILE A 260 3.06 10.55 1.86
CA ILE A 260 2.44 9.96 0.66
C ILE A 260 1.54 10.95 -0.10
N ARG A 261 1.26 12.12 0.49
CA ARG A 261 0.39 13.20 0.01
C ARG A 261 -1.04 12.73 -0.19
N THR A 262 -1.58 12.06 0.81
CA THR A 262 -2.88 11.40 0.70
C THR A 262 -3.81 11.87 1.79
N TYR A 263 -5.04 12.18 1.41
CA TYR A 263 -6.14 12.39 2.32
C TYR A 263 -6.92 11.10 2.53
N ALA A 264 -7.29 10.80 3.78
CA ALA A 264 -8.47 9.98 4.05
C ALA A 264 -9.72 10.84 3.78
N ALA A 265 -10.64 10.35 2.97
CA ALA A 265 -11.87 11.08 2.67
C ALA A 265 -13.07 10.13 2.53
N THR A 266 -14.27 10.69 2.65
CA THR A 266 -15.53 10.01 2.31
C THR A 266 -16.21 10.81 1.21
N LEU A 267 -16.62 10.13 0.15
CA LEU A 267 -17.21 10.75 -1.04
C LEU A 267 -18.57 10.12 -1.34
N PRO A 268 -19.57 10.92 -1.75
CA PRO A 268 -20.68 10.42 -2.55
C PRO A 268 -20.16 9.77 -3.83
N LEU A 269 -20.72 8.63 -4.23
CA LEU A 269 -20.31 7.93 -5.47
C LEU A 269 -20.41 8.83 -6.73
N ASP A 270 -21.40 9.73 -6.79
CA ASP A 270 -21.59 10.67 -7.89
C ASP A 270 -20.54 11.80 -7.95
N ALA A 271 -19.81 12.05 -6.85
CA ALA A 271 -18.74 13.06 -6.78
C ALA A 271 -17.38 12.54 -7.29
N ILE A 272 -17.22 11.22 -7.47
CA ILE A 272 -15.93 10.59 -7.81
C ILE A 272 -15.32 11.17 -9.08
N TRP A 273 -16.11 11.33 -10.14
CA TRP A 273 -15.60 11.82 -11.43
C TRP A 273 -15.28 13.31 -11.41
N SER A 274 -16.03 14.11 -10.66
CA SER A 274 -15.72 15.53 -10.44
C SER A 274 -14.39 15.70 -9.71
N ILE A 275 -14.18 14.91 -8.65
CA ILE A 275 -12.94 14.92 -7.88
C ILE A 275 -11.76 14.39 -8.69
N ALA A 276 -11.91 13.27 -9.41
CA ALA A 276 -10.87 12.74 -10.27
C ALA A 276 -10.51 13.69 -11.43
N SER A 277 -11.45 14.54 -11.87
CA SER A 277 -11.20 15.54 -12.91
C SER A 277 -10.38 16.73 -12.42
N ALA A 278 -10.26 16.95 -11.10
CA ALA A 278 -9.39 17.97 -10.57
C ALA A 278 -7.91 17.65 -10.90
N ASP A 279 -7.19 18.62 -11.44
CA ASP A 279 -5.79 18.44 -11.84
C ASP A 279 -4.87 18.15 -10.65
N PHE A 280 -5.20 18.67 -9.46
CA PHE A 280 -4.43 18.45 -8.23
C PHE A 280 -4.61 17.05 -7.62
N VAL A 281 -5.59 16.28 -8.09
CA VAL A 281 -5.79 14.88 -7.71
C VAL A 281 -4.95 13.98 -8.63
N LEU A 282 -4.13 13.12 -8.03
CA LEU A 282 -3.33 12.11 -8.72
C LEU A 282 -4.09 10.77 -8.82
N ALA A 283 -4.72 10.33 -7.74
CA ALA A 283 -5.47 9.08 -7.69
C ALA A 283 -6.59 9.13 -6.65
N VAL A 284 -7.64 8.34 -6.88
CA VAL A 284 -8.75 8.10 -5.94
C VAL A 284 -8.93 6.60 -5.80
N GLU A 285 -8.67 6.05 -4.63
CA GLU A 285 -8.71 4.62 -4.36
C GLU A 285 -9.65 4.34 -3.20
N ALA A 286 -10.46 3.27 -3.26
CA ALA A 286 -11.29 2.89 -2.11
C ALA A 286 -10.40 2.46 -0.94
N ILE A 287 -10.76 2.85 0.28
CA ILE A 287 -10.12 2.29 1.48
C ILE A 287 -10.59 0.84 1.59
N GLY A 288 -9.73 -0.08 1.14
CA GLY A 288 -10.01 -1.51 1.17
C GLY A 288 -9.85 -2.09 2.57
N ARG A 289 -10.61 -3.15 2.85
CA ARG A 289 -10.39 -4.00 4.02
C ARG A 289 -9.20 -4.90 3.77
N VAL A 290 -8.29 -4.97 4.73
CA VAL A 290 -7.22 -5.96 4.76
C VAL A 290 -7.64 -7.08 5.70
N GLU A 291 -7.43 -8.33 5.28
CA GLU A 291 -7.77 -9.50 6.08
C GLU A 291 -6.52 -10.32 6.44
N PRO A 292 -6.48 -10.88 7.65
CA PRO A 292 -5.46 -11.84 8.06
C PRO A 292 -5.51 -13.13 7.25
N THR A 293 -4.39 -13.63 6.71
CA THR A 293 -4.43 -14.74 5.71
C THR A 293 -3.42 -15.87 5.86
N LEU A 294 -2.87 -16.20 7.05
CA LEU A 294 -2.06 -17.42 7.17
C LEU A 294 -1.85 -17.93 8.60
N GLU A 295 -1.85 -19.26 8.77
CA GLU A 295 -1.76 -19.90 10.10
C GLU A 295 -0.49 -20.74 10.35
N MET A 296 0.23 -21.22 9.32
CA MET A 296 1.50 -21.97 9.48
C MET A 296 2.40 -21.83 8.25
N ALA A 297 3.60 -21.24 8.39
CA ALA A 297 4.53 -21.02 7.28
C ALA A 297 5.80 -21.91 7.28
N SER A 298 6.27 -22.36 8.44
CA SER A 298 7.61 -22.97 8.60
C SER A 298 7.80 -24.32 7.90
N ALA A 299 6.87 -25.25 8.11
CA ALA A 299 6.93 -26.58 7.48
C ALA A 299 6.74 -26.51 5.95
N ALA A 300 5.86 -25.62 5.47
CA ALA A 300 5.58 -25.46 4.04
C ALA A 300 6.76 -24.86 3.26
N MET A 301 7.56 -24.01 3.90
CA MET A 301 8.70 -23.32 3.29
C MET A 301 10.03 -24.06 3.48
N GLY A 302 10.05 -25.20 4.16
CA GLY A 302 11.27 -26.00 4.38
C GLY A 302 12.28 -25.37 5.32
N ALA A 303 11.86 -24.46 6.21
CA ALA A 303 12.73 -23.72 7.12
C ALA A 303 13.59 -24.63 8.02
N ASP A 304 13.04 -25.80 8.39
CA ASP A 304 13.71 -26.79 9.24
C ASP A 304 14.98 -27.38 8.63
N THR A 305 15.19 -27.23 7.32
CA THR A 305 16.44 -27.66 6.67
C THR A 305 17.62 -26.73 6.93
N LEU A 306 17.36 -25.50 7.42
CA LEU A 306 18.36 -24.45 7.60
C LEU A 306 18.69 -24.16 9.07
N ARG A 307 18.00 -24.84 10.00
CA ARG A 307 18.11 -24.63 11.44
C ARG A 307 18.03 -25.96 12.19
N THR A 308 18.62 -26.01 13.38
CA THR A 308 18.56 -27.17 14.27
C THR A 308 18.05 -26.71 15.62
N TYR A 309 17.09 -27.44 16.19
CA TYR A 309 16.65 -27.21 17.57
C TYR A 309 17.54 -27.98 18.54
N ASP A 310 18.11 -27.29 19.52
CA ASP A 310 18.88 -27.87 20.60
C ASP A 310 18.00 -27.98 21.86
N ALA A 311 17.54 -29.20 22.14
CA ALA A 311 16.68 -29.48 23.29
C ALA A 311 17.38 -29.25 24.65
N SER A 312 18.71 -29.14 24.69
CA SER A 312 19.45 -28.95 25.94
C SER A 312 19.38 -27.52 26.48
N ASN A 313 19.21 -26.54 25.58
CA ASN A 313 19.07 -25.12 25.93
C ASN A 313 17.74 -24.51 25.46
N GLY A 314 16.92 -25.27 24.72
CA GLY A 314 15.63 -24.82 24.22
C GLY A 314 15.74 -23.78 23.11
N LEU A 315 16.86 -23.76 22.37
CA LEU A 315 17.15 -22.75 21.36
C LEU A 315 17.37 -23.37 19.98
N PHE A 316 17.07 -22.59 18.95
CA PHE A 316 17.49 -22.90 17.59
C PHE A 316 18.93 -22.45 17.35
N ALA A 317 19.61 -23.12 16.43
CA ALA A 317 20.90 -22.73 15.89
C ALA A 317 20.86 -22.81 14.34
N GLY A 318 21.76 -22.11 13.66
CA GLY A 318 21.79 -22.05 12.20
C GLY A 318 21.19 -20.75 11.65
N ILE A 319 20.57 -20.81 10.47
CA ILE A 319 19.98 -19.63 9.83
C ILE A 319 18.57 -19.43 10.39
N GLY A 320 18.41 -18.44 11.26
CA GLY A 320 17.14 -18.14 11.93
C GLY A 320 16.86 -16.64 12.13
N GLY A 321 17.54 -15.76 11.40
CA GLY A 321 17.30 -14.30 11.46
C GLY A 321 18.04 -13.56 12.58
N SER A 322 19.11 -14.12 13.15
CA SER A 322 19.93 -13.41 14.15
C SER A 322 20.47 -12.10 13.60
N SER A 323 20.40 -11.01 14.37
CA SER A 323 20.84 -9.67 14.01
C SER A 323 20.07 -9.02 12.86
N VAL A 324 18.86 -9.51 12.58
CA VAL A 324 17.91 -8.87 11.65
C VAL A 324 16.69 -8.42 12.45
N THR A 325 16.45 -7.12 12.48
CA THR A 325 15.22 -6.56 13.05
C THR A 325 14.07 -6.80 12.08
N VAL A 326 12.94 -7.28 12.60
CA VAL A 326 11.73 -7.54 11.82
C VAL A 326 10.58 -6.73 12.41
N GLY A 327 9.96 -5.88 11.58
CA GLY A 327 8.75 -5.16 11.94
C GLY A 327 7.51 -5.90 11.45
N VAL A 328 6.48 -5.96 12.30
CA VAL A 328 5.15 -6.48 11.96
C VAL A 328 4.16 -5.34 12.21
N MET A 329 3.38 -4.99 11.17
CA MET A 329 2.30 -4.02 11.27
C MET A 329 0.99 -4.79 11.24
N ASP A 330 0.36 -4.93 12.41
CA ASP A 330 -0.81 -5.76 12.64
C ASP A 330 -1.59 -5.25 13.88
N THR A 331 -2.48 -6.06 14.47
CA THR A 331 -3.33 -5.67 15.61
C THR A 331 -2.60 -5.44 16.93
N GLY A 332 -1.29 -5.68 16.98
CA GLY A 332 -0.42 -5.50 18.14
C GLY A 332 0.48 -6.71 18.39
N LEU A 333 1.11 -6.77 19.57
CA LEU A 333 1.83 -7.97 20.03
C LEU A 333 1.61 -8.23 21.53
N ASN A 334 1.35 -9.48 21.90
CA ASN A 334 1.47 -9.95 23.27
C ASN A 334 2.94 -10.27 23.59
N VAL A 335 3.66 -9.30 24.14
CA VAL A 335 5.07 -9.43 24.52
C VAL A 335 5.32 -10.45 25.64
N ASP A 336 4.31 -10.71 26.47
CA ASP A 336 4.39 -11.67 27.58
C ASP A 336 4.19 -13.12 27.13
N HIS A 337 3.85 -13.34 25.85
CA HIS A 337 3.74 -14.68 25.30
C HIS A 337 5.09 -15.41 25.36
N GLY A 338 5.11 -16.67 25.79
CA GLY A 338 6.33 -17.45 26.01
C GLY A 338 7.26 -17.51 24.80
N ASP A 339 6.72 -17.61 23.59
CA ASP A 339 7.51 -17.64 22.33
C ASP A 339 8.03 -16.27 21.86
N ILE A 340 7.58 -15.20 22.53
CA ILE A 340 7.91 -13.82 22.19
C ILE A 340 8.84 -13.24 23.25
N GLY A 341 8.42 -13.21 24.51
CA GLY A 341 9.19 -12.56 25.59
C GLY A 341 10.45 -13.30 26.02
N SER A 342 10.53 -14.62 25.82
CA SER A 342 11.69 -15.40 26.23
C SER A 342 12.88 -15.20 25.29
N ASN A 343 14.09 -15.20 25.83
CA ASN A 343 15.35 -15.20 25.06
C ASN A 343 15.47 -14.07 24.01
N ARG A 344 14.77 -12.95 24.20
CA ARG A 344 14.91 -11.73 23.39
C ARG A 344 15.52 -10.61 24.20
N ARG A 345 16.39 -9.84 23.55
CA ARG A 345 17.07 -8.69 24.18
C ARG A 345 16.26 -7.41 24.13
N SER A 346 15.44 -7.26 23.09
CA SER A 346 14.78 -6.03 22.70
C SER A 346 13.50 -6.38 21.95
N ILE A 347 12.39 -5.75 22.33
CA ILE A 347 11.14 -5.73 21.58
C ILE A 347 10.56 -4.33 21.74
N CYS A 348 10.18 -3.71 20.62
CA CYS A 348 9.56 -2.39 20.60
C CYS A 348 8.37 -2.40 19.65
N GLY A 349 7.48 -1.43 19.81
CA GLY A 349 6.33 -1.25 18.94
C GLY A 349 5.75 0.14 19.07
N ALA A 350 4.79 0.42 18.21
CA ALA A 350 4.05 1.67 18.15
C ALA A 350 2.60 1.36 17.77
N ASN A 351 1.66 2.08 18.37
CA ASN A 351 0.26 2.00 18.01
C ASN A 351 -0.08 3.15 17.06
N PHE A 352 -0.64 2.82 15.88
CA PHE A 352 -1.06 3.80 14.87
C PHE A 352 -2.59 3.89 14.75
N THR A 353 -3.34 3.22 15.63
CA THR A 353 -4.80 3.24 15.65
C THR A 353 -5.30 4.22 16.71
N ASN A 354 -6.15 5.18 16.31
CA ASN A 354 -6.82 6.12 17.22
C ASN A 354 -8.17 5.57 17.70
N LEU A 355 -8.20 4.32 18.17
CA LEU A 355 -9.45 3.75 18.67
C LEU A 355 -9.90 4.49 19.93
N ILE A 356 -11.19 4.80 19.97
CA ILE A 356 -11.93 5.65 20.93
C ILE A 356 -11.82 5.20 22.41
N PHE A 357 -11.10 4.12 22.70
CA PHE A 357 -10.88 3.60 24.05
C PHE A 357 -9.53 3.96 24.67
N SER A 358 -8.56 4.46 23.91
CA SER A 358 -7.28 4.87 24.47
C SER A 358 -7.40 6.28 25.03
N ARG A 359 -7.27 6.39 26.37
CA ARG A 359 -6.91 7.68 26.97
C ARG A 359 -5.57 8.11 26.36
N GLU A 360 -5.23 9.40 26.40
CA GLU A 360 -3.89 9.90 25.97
C GLU A 360 -2.73 9.08 26.57
N GLU A 361 -2.96 8.41 27.71
CA GLU A 361 -2.03 7.56 28.43
C GLU A 361 -1.83 6.15 27.82
N ASP A 362 -2.68 5.72 26.88
CA ASP A 362 -2.69 4.38 26.29
C ASP A 362 -2.12 4.34 24.85
N GLN A 363 -1.71 5.47 24.27
CA GLN A 363 -1.19 5.53 22.88
C GLN A 363 0.17 4.84 22.71
N ASP A 364 0.92 4.69 23.81
CA ASP A 364 2.18 3.94 23.83
C ASP A 364 1.96 2.42 23.98
N LEU A 365 0.71 1.97 24.14
CA LEU A 365 0.34 0.56 24.30
C LEU A 365 0.02 -0.07 22.94
N TRP A 366 0.98 -0.84 22.42
CA TRP A 366 0.88 -1.65 21.19
C TRP A 366 0.54 -3.12 21.51
N PHE A 367 -0.19 -3.33 22.60
CA PHE A 367 -0.67 -4.64 23.03
C PHE A 367 -1.71 -5.17 22.06
N ASP A 368 -1.64 -6.48 21.81
CA ASP A 368 -2.59 -7.16 20.94
C ASP A 368 -3.86 -7.54 21.70
N TYR A 369 -4.96 -6.83 21.45
CA TYR A 369 -6.28 -7.16 21.99
C TYR A 369 -7.07 -8.15 21.12
N ASN A 370 -6.62 -8.37 19.88
CA ASN A 370 -7.29 -9.28 18.94
C ASN A 370 -6.67 -10.68 18.97
N GLY A 371 -5.35 -10.76 19.09
CA GLY A 371 -4.56 -12.00 19.04
C GLY A 371 -3.94 -12.28 17.67
N HIS A 372 -4.41 -11.63 16.60
CA HIS A 372 -3.91 -11.86 15.25
C HIS A 372 -2.45 -11.40 15.07
N GLY A 373 -2.10 -10.20 15.50
CA GLY A 373 -0.71 -9.70 15.39
C GLY A 373 0.29 -10.55 16.16
N THR A 374 -0.09 -11.07 17.32
CA THR A 374 0.66 -12.06 18.09
C THR A 374 0.82 -13.36 17.33
N HIS A 375 -0.24 -13.81 16.65
CA HIS A 375 -0.20 -15.01 15.84
C HIS A 375 0.76 -14.86 14.64
N VAL A 376 0.67 -13.75 13.89
CA VAL A 376 1.59 -13.42 12.80
C VAL A 376 3.02 -13.33 13.29
N ALA A 377 3.25 -12.62 14.40
CA ALA A 377 4.55 -12.54 15.05
C ALA A 377 5.10 -13.94 15.42
N GLY A 378 4.24 -14.85 15.90
CA GLY A 378 4.58 -16.25 16.15
C GLY A 378 5.05 -16.98 14.88
N ILE A 379 4.32 -16.83 13.77
CA ILE A 379 4.68 -17.44 12.47
C ILE A 379 6.01 -16.88 11.94
N VAL A 380 6.25 -15.58 12.08
CA VAL A 380 7.44 -14.94 11.52
C VAL A 380 8.65 -15.21 12.41
N PHE A 381 8.55 -14.93 13.70
CA PHE A 381 9.69 -14.89 14.60
C PHE A 381 9.45 -15.52 15.98
N GLY A 382 8.38 -16.27 16.21
CA GLY A 382 8.20 -17.02 17.45
C GLY A 382 9.40 -17.95 17.68
N ASN A 383 10.00 -17.88 18.86
CA ASN A 383 11.26 -18.61 19.11
C ASN A 383 11.03 -20.12 19.40
N GLY A 384 9.78 -20.53 19.60
CA GLY A 384 9.40 -21.92 19.88
C GLY A 384 9.77 -22.40 21.29
N ALA A 385 9.90 -21.50 22.26
CA ALA A 385 10.18 -21.82 23.66
C ALA A 385 9.05 -22.61 24.33
N VAL A 386 7.80 -22.40 23.91
CA VAL A 386 6.62 -23.15 24.38
C VAL A 386 6.49 -24.47 23.63
N GLU A 387 6.54 -24.43 22.29
CA GLU A 387 6.50 -25.62 21.43
C GLU A 387 7.45 -25.45 20.24
N SER A 388 8.54 -26.22 20.19
CA SER A 388 9.59 -26.02 19.19
C SER A 388 9.16 -26.35 17.75
N ASN A 389 8.18 -27.24 17.57
CA ASN A 389 7.56 -27.53 16.27
C ASN A 389 6.68 -26.37 15.75
N ARG A 390 6.34 -25.38 16.57
CA ARG A 390 5.61 -24.15 16.21
C ARG A 390 6.50 -22.92 16.12
N ALA A 391 7.81 -23.10 16.20
CA ALA A 391 8.75 -22.01 16.01
C ALA A 391 8.56 -21.37 14.62
N GLY A 392 8.60 -20.05 14.61
CA GLY A 392 8.45 -19.23 13.41
C GLY A 392 9.57 -19.45 12.40
N MET A 393 9.46 -18.77 11.27
CA MET A 393 10.45 -18.81 10.18
C MET A 393 11.84 -18.34 10.63
N ALA A 394 11.89 -17.34 11.49
CA ALA A 394 13.10 -16.69 11.96
C ALA A 394 13.12 -16.66 13.51
N PRO A 395 13.30 -17.82 14.17
CA PRO A 395 13.18 -17.94 15.64
C PRO A 395 14.35 -17.29 16.41
N LEU A 396 15.39 -16.81 15.70
CA LEU A 396 16.59 -16.19 16.28
C LEU A 396 16.62 -14.68 16.09
N VAL A 397 15.53 -14.06 15.60
CA VAL A 397 15.38 -12.60 15.47
C VAL A 397 15.63 -11.94 16.83
N GLN A 398 16.70 -11.16 16.88
CA GLN A 398 17.12 -10.33 18.01
C GLN A 398 18.20 -9.37 17.52
N ASP A 399 18.33 -8.24 18.20
CA ASP A 399 19.35 -7.22 17.92
C ASP A 399 20.75 -7.60 18.48
#